data_AF-A0A386TJF7-F1
#
_entry.id   AF-A0A386TJF7-F1
#
_cell.length_a   1.000
_cell.length_b   1.000
_cell.length_c   1.000
_cell.angle_alpha   90.00
_cell.angle_beta   90.00
_cell.angle_gamma   90.00
#
_symmetry.space_group_name_H-M   'P 1'
#
loop_
_entity.id
_entity.type
_entity.pdbx_description
1 polymer ?
#
loop_
_entity_poly.entity_id
_entity_poly.type
_entity_poly.pdbx_seq_one_letter_code
_entity_poly.pdbx_strand_id
1 'polypeptide(L)'
;MAPKTPYADTKLAAYLTKRILELRPRKSQLEIAVEAGFINVNMMSLLKSGRSKVPLDRVAALAQALEVDPRLLFRMAIQQSGYETTSEVTDEIFGTIVSRNEVVWLEALRDASDYKDPALTTRSRAALRGLFNK
;
A
#
# COMPACT_ATOMS: atom_id res chain seq x y z
N MET A 1 -14.02 -32.76 6.33
CA MET A 1 -13.86 -31.70 5.32
C MET A 1 -13.08 -30.57 5.98
N ALA A 2 -11.84 -30.30 5.54
CA ALA A 2 -11.02 -29.26 6.16
C ALA A 2 -11.75 -27.90 6.07
N PRO A 3 -11.69 -27.03 7.10
CA PRO A 3 -12.40 -25.76 7.07
C PRO A 3 -11.90 -24.93 5.89
N LYS A 4 -12.83 -24.55 5.00
CA LYS A 4 -12.54 -23.72 3.82
C LYS A 4 -12.01 -22.37 4.31
N THR A 5 -10.76 -22.08 4.02
CA THR A 5 -10.10 -20.81 4.35
C THR A 5 -10.55 -19.74 3.36
N PRO A 6 -11.34 -18.74 3.79
CA PRO A 6 -12.12 -17.88 2.88
C PRO A 6 -11.27 -17.02 1.94
N TYR A 7 -10.01 -16.74 2.29
CA TYR A 7 -9.12 -15.87 1.53
C TYR A 7 -7.88 -16.57 0.97
N ALA A 8 -7.82 -17.90 1.01
CA ALA A 8 -6.61 -18.65 0.65
C ALA A 8 -6.20 -18.47 -0.81
N ASP A 9 -7.17 -18.33 -1.71
CA ASP A 9 -6.94 -18.19 -3.15
C ASP A 9 -6.72 -16.73 -3.58
N THR A 10 -6.60 -15.80 -2.62
CA THR A 10 -6.41 -14.38 -2.93
C THR A 10 -4.96 -14.09 -3.31
N LYS A 11 -4.77 -13.19 -4.29
CA LYS A 11 -3.43 -12.71 -4.70
C LYS A 11 -2.62 -12.20 -3.51
N LEU A 12 -3.29 -11.58 -2.53
CA LEU A 12 -2.65 -11.09 -1.31
C LEU A 12 -2.07 -12.22 -0.45
N ALA A 13 -2.81 -13.31 -0.22
CA ALA A 13 -2.34 -14.44 0.59
C ALA A 13 -1.10 -15.10 -0.05
N ALA A 14 -1.11 -15.28 -1.38
CA ALA A 14 0.03 -15.79 -2.13
C ALA A 14 1.23 -14.82 -2.08
N TYR A 15 0.99 -13.52 -2.23
CA TYR A 15 2.02 -12.48 -2.16
C TYR A 15 2.69 -12.43 -0.79
N LEU A 16 1.91 -12.45 0.29
CA LEU A 16 2.41 -12.50 1.66
C LEU A 16 3.24 -13.76 1.90
N THR A 17 2.78 -14.93 1.44
CA THR A 17 3.50 -16.19 1.58
C THR A 17 4.89 -16.11 0.95
N LYS A 18 4.97 -15.61 -0.29
CA LYS A 18 6.23 -15.43 -1.01
C LYS A 18 7.14 -14.44 -0.28
N ARG A 19 6.63 -13.26 0.10
CA ARG A 19 7.45 -12.21 0.70
C ARG A 19 8.02 -12.60 2.07
N ILE A 20 7.21 -13.26 2.90
CA ILE A 20 7.66 -13.78 4.20
C ILE A 20 8.78 -14.81 4.02
N LEU A 21 8.72 -15.65 2.98
CA LEU A 21 9.78 -16.62 2.69
C LEU A 21 11.09 -15.92 2.29
N GLU A 22 11.01 -14.88 1.46
CA GLU A 22 12.17 -14.08 1.04
C GLU A 22 12.84 -13.35 2.22
N LEU A 23 12.06 -12.91 3.20
CA LEU A 23 12.57 -12.23 4.39
C LEU A 23 13.10 -13.17 5.47
N ARG A 24 12.77 -14.47 5.41
CA ARG A 24 13.13 -15.47 6.43
C ARG A 24 14.63 -15.48 6.83
N PRO A 25 15.61 -15.23 5.93
CA PRO A 25 17.02 -15.16 6.35
C PRO A 25 17.36 -13.97 7.24
N ARG A 26 16.51 -12.93 7.27
CA ARG A 26 16.75 -11.66 7.98
C ARG A 26 15.73 -11.36 9.07
N LYS A 27 14.47 -11.78 8.89
CA LYS A 27 13.36 -11.51 9.82
C LYS A 27 12.48 -12.75 10.01
N SER A 28 12.05 -12.99 11.25
CA SER A 28 11.10 -14.05 11.56
C SER A 28 9.63 -13.60 11.35
N GLN A 29 8.71 -14.56 11.20
CA GLN A 29 7.27 -14.25 11.14
C GLN A 29 6.77 -13.52 12.40
N LEU A 30 7.38 -13.82 13.56
CA LEU A 30 7.05 -13.19 14.83
C LEU A 30 7.50 -11.73 14.83
N GLU A 31 8.74 -11.45 14.41
CA GLU A 31 9.24 -10.07 14.29
C GLU A 31 8.37 -9.24 13.35
N ILE A 32 8.00 -9.78 12.18
CA ILE A 32 7.12 -9.10 11.23
C ILE A 32 5.75 -8.80 11.88
N ALA A 33 5.19 -9.74 12.65
CA ALA A 33 3.91 -9.52 13.35
C ALA A 33 4.01 -8.39 14.37
N VAL A 34 5.09 -8.37 15.16
CA VAL A 34 5.33 -7.37 16.20
C VAL A 34 5.57 -5.99 15.59
N GLU A 35 6.42 -5.90 14.56
CA GLU A 35 6.67 -4.65 13.81
C GLU A 35 5.39 -4.09 13.17
N ALA A 36 4.53 -4.97 12.64
CA ALA A 36 3.23 -4.58 12.09
C ALA A 36 2.19 -4.22 13.16
N GLY A 37 2.52 -4.36 14.45
CA GLY A 37 1.65 -4.02 15.58
C GLY A 37 0.54 -5.04 15.83
N PHE A 38 0.70 -6.29 15.41
CA PHE A 38 -0.25 -7.35 15.71
C PHE A 38 -0.01 -7.91 17.11
N ILE A 39 -1.08 -7.92 17.91
CA ILE A 39 -1.08 -8.52 19.26
C ILE A 39 -0.94 -10.05 19.17
N ASN A 40 -1.54 -10.66 18.13
CA ASN A 40 -1.52 -12.09 17.94
C ASN A 40 -0.26 -12.53 17.18
N VAL A 41 0.60 -13.29 17.85
CA VAL A 41 1.86 -13.83 17.32
C VAL A 41 1.65 -14.70 16.06
N ASN A 42 0.49 -15.36 15.94
CA ASN A 42 0.18 -16.24 14.80
C ASN A 42 -0.46 -15.50 13.62
N MET A 43 -0.60 -14.17 13.69
CA MET A 43 -1.32 -13.40 12.67
C MET A 43 -0.74 -13.59 11.26
N MET A 44 0.58 -13.60 11.11
CA MET A 44 1.20 -13.84 9.79
C MET A 44 0.82 -15.19 9.19
N SER A 45 0.65 -16.22 10.02
CA SER A 45 0.19 -17.53 9.58
C SER A 45 -1.29 -17.54 9.19
N LEU A 46 -2.13 -16.76 9.89
CA LEU A 46 -3.54 -16.62 9.56
C LEU A 46 -3.75 -15.86 8.24
N LEU A 47 -2.96 -14.80 8.01
CA LEU A 47 -3.02 -13.99 6.79
C LEU A 47 -2.54 -14.79 5.56
N LYS A 48 -1.41 -15.50 5.66
CA LYS A 48 -0.86 -16.28 4.55
C LYS A 48 -1.72 -17.49 4.18
N SER A 49 -2.37 -18.11 5.17
CA SER A 49 -3.29 -19.23 4.95
C SER A 49 -4.69 -18.77 4.53
N GLY A 50 -4.93 -17.45 4.44
CA GLY A 50 -6.23 -16.90 4.08
C GLY A 50 -7.34 -17.21 5.08
N ARG A 51 -6.99 -17.47 6.35
CA ARG A 51 -7.95 -17.61 7.46
C ARG A 51 -8.48 -16.26 7.93
N SER A 52 -7.70 -15.19 7.72
CA SER A 52 -8.09 -13.82 7.99
C SER A 52 -7.70 -12.92 6.82
N LYS A 53 -8.48 -11.87 6.60
CA LYS A 53 -8.09 -10.76 5.71
C LYS A 53 -7.09 -9.83 6.41
N VAL A 54 -6.34 -9.08 5.62
CA VAL A 54 -5.48 -8.01 6.15
C VAL A 54 -6.35 -6.83 6.61
N PRO A 55 -6.20 -6.37 7.87
CA PRO A 55 -6.86 -5.15 8.33
C PRO A 55 -6.33 -3.92 7.59
N LEU A 56 -7.22 -3.10 7.04
CA LEU A 56 -6.85 -1.94 6.22
C LEU A 56 -6.07 -0.88 7.00
N ASP A 57 -6.39 -0.71 8.29
CA ASP A 57 -5.69 0.17 9.23
C ASP A 57 -4.25 -0.27 9.51
N ARG A 58 -3.93 -1.54 9.27
CA ARG A 58 -2.60 -2.12 9.51
C ARG A 58 -1.75 -2.27 8.27
N VAL A 59 -2.27 -1.93 7.08
CA VAL A 59 -1.54 -2.09 5.82
C VAL A 59 -0.24 -1.30 5.80
N ALA A 60 -0.23 -0.06 6.30
CA ALA A 60 0.97 0.78 6.31
C ALA A 60 2.08 0.16 7.18
N ALA A 61 1.75 -0.23 8.42
CA ALA A 61 2.70 -0.86 9.34
C ALA A 61 3.18 -2.23 8.81
N LEU A 62 2.27 -3.02 8.24
CA LEU A 62 2.62 -4.32 7.65
C LEU A 62 3.51 -4.16 6.41
N ALA A 63 3.28 -3.15 5.57
CA ALA A 63 4.10 -2.88 4.40
C ALA A 63 5.53 -2.48 4.80
N GLN A 64 5.67 -1.67 5.85
CA GLN A 64 6.96 -1.30 6.41
C GLN A 64 7.69 -2.54 6.96
N ALA A 65 7.01 -3.38 7.74
CA ALA A 65 7.59 -4.60 8.31
C ALA A 65 8.05 -5.59 7.22
N LEU A 66 7.28 -5.69 6.13
CA LEU A 66 7.58 -6.53 4.98
C LEU A 66 8.53 -5.89 3.95
N GLU A 67 8.95 -4.64 4.15
CA GLU A 67 9.77 -3.88 3.21
C GLU A 67 9.15 -3.88 1.79
N VAL A 68 7.85 -3.60 1.67
CA VAL A 68 7.10 -3.55 0.40
C VAL A 68 6.39 -2.21 0.22
N ASP A 69 5.95 -1.93 -1.01
CA ASP A 69 5.15 -0.74 -1.31
C ASP A 69 3.78 -0.81 -0.62
N PRO A 70 3.45 0.13 0.29
CA PRO A 70 2.16 0.16 0.96
C PRO A 70 0.98 0.33 0.00
N ARG A 71 1.16 1.00 -1.16
CA ARG A 71 0.09 1.21 -2.14
C ARG A 71 -0.34 -0.11 -2.79
N LEU A 72 0.65 -0.91 -3.19
CA LEU A 72 0.43 -2.23 -3.76
C LEU A 72 -0.25 -3.17 -2.75
N LEU A 73 0.25 -3.17 -1.50
CA LEU A 73 -0.32 -3.99 -0.43
C LEU A 73 -1.77 -3.60 -0.12
N PHE A 74 -2.06 -2.29 -0.11
CA PHE A 74 -3.40 -1.76 0.14
C PHE A 74 -4.39 -2.13 -0.96
N ARG A 75 -3.98 -2.01 -2.23
CA ARG A 75 -4.79 -2.43 -3.40
C ARG A 75 -5.21 -3.89 -3.27
N MET A 76 -4.26 -4.77 -2.94
CA MET A 76 -4.54 -6.21 -2.78
C MET A 76 -5.43 -6.49 -1.55
N ALA A 77 -5.33 -5.70 -0.47
CA ALA A 77 -6.18 -5.82 0.71
C ALA A 77 -7.64 -5.37 0.47
N ILE A 78 -7.85 -4.33 -0.35
CA ILE A 78 -9.19 -3.93 -0.80
C ILE A 78 -9.83 -5.02 -1.66
N GLN A 79 -9.09 -5.55 -2.63
CA GLN A 79 -9.57 -6.65 -3.49
C GLN A 79 -9.97 -7.88 -2.66
N GLN A 80 -9.16 -8.24 -1.66
CA GLN A 80 -9.46 -9.34 -0.74
C GLN A 80 -10.74 -9.12 0.09
N SER A 81 -11.10 -7.86 0.38
CA SER A 81 -12.26 -7.53 1.22
C SER A 81 -13.60 -7.61 0.48
N GLY A 82 -13.62 -8.03 -0.79
CA GLY A 82 -14.86 -8.17 -1.59
C GLY A 82 -15.34 -6.86 -2.20
N TYR A 83 -14.52 -5.82 -2.16
CA TYR A 83 -14.78 -4.52 -2.77
C TYR A 83 -14.33 -4.51 -4.25
N GLU A 84 -14.74 -5.49 -5.05
CA GLU A 84 -14.37 -5.57 -6.48
C GLU A 84 -14.82 -4.33 -7.28
N THR A 85 -16.00 -3.78 -6.93
CA THR A 85 -16.52 -2.49 -7.43
C THR A 85 -15.73 -1.28 -6.96
N THR A 86 -14.82 -1.43 -5.99
CA THR A 86 -13.92 -0.36 -5.53
C THR A 86 -12.56 -0.45 -6.22
N SER A 87 -12.28 -1.45 -7.07
CA SER A 87 -11.00 -1.48 -7.81
C SER A 87 -10.89 -0.37 -8.85
N GLU A 88 -12.00 -0.08 -9.54
CA GLU A 88 -12.13 1.05 -10.49
C GLU A 88 -12.02 2.39 -9.75
N VAL A 89 -12.72 2.50 -8.62
CA VAL A 89 -12.67 3.68 -7.74
C VAL A 89 -11.31 3.85 -7.07
N THR A 90 -10.57 2.77 -6.80
CA THR A 90 -9.22 2.83 -6.23
C THR A 90 -8.24 3.38 -7.25
N ASP A 91 -8.31 2.95 -8.51
CA ASP A 91 -7.46 3.49 -9.57
C ASP A 91 -7.85 4.95 -9.92
N GLU A 92 -9.12 5.33 -9.77
CA GLU A 92 -9.63 6.70 -9.95
C GLU A 92 -9.32 7.65 -8.78
N ILE A 93 -9.34 7.16 -7.53
CA ILE A 93 -9.13 7.95 -6.30
C ILE A 93 -7.66 7.97 -5.84
N PHE A 94 -6.90 6.88 -5.98
CA PHE A 94 -5.49 6.86 -5.54
C PHE A 94 -4.54 7.57 -6.51
N GLY A 95 -4.99 7.86 -7.73
CA GLY A 95 -4.22 8.61 -8.71
C GLY A 95 -2.89 7.96 -9.09
N THR A 96 -2.05 8.74 -9.78
CA THR A 96 -0.76 8.28 -10.32
C THR A 96 0.21 7.82 -9.23
N ILE A 97 0.89 6.70 -9.49
CA ILE A 97 2.04 6.27 -8.70
C ILE A 97 3.17 7.30 -8.92
N VAL A 98 3.33 8.20 -7.97
CA VAL A 98 4.40 9.20 -7.96
C VAL A 98 5.67 8.66 -7.30
N SER A 99 6.81 8.91 -7.92
CA SER A 99 8.14 8.60 -7.39
C SER A 99 8.43 9.42 -6.12
N ARG A 100 9.42 8.98 -5.32
CA ARG A 100 9.85 9.72 -4.13
C ARG A 100 10.23 11.17 -4.43
N ASN A 101 10.83 11.43 -5.59
CA ASN A 101 11.20 12.79 -6.00
C ASN A 101 9.94 13.61 -6.33
N GLU A 102 8.95 13.03 -7.01
CA GLU A 102 7.69 13.72 -7.30
C GLU A 102 6.88 14.02 -6.04
N VAL A 103 6.99 13.20 -4.98
CA VAL A 103 6.38 13.50 -3.68
C VAL A 103 6.92 14.81 -3.09
N VAL A 104 8.23 15.04 -3.17
CA VAL A 104 8.84 16.30 -2.71
C VAL A 104 8.34 17.51 -3.50
N TRP A 105 8.16 17.35 -4.82
CA TRP A 105 7.55 18.39 -5.66
C TRP A 105 6.09 18.67 -5.28
N LEU A 106 5.31 17.64 -4.95
CA LEU A 106 3.93 17.80 -4.49
C LEU A 106 3.84 18.51 -3.14
N GLU A 107 4.75 18.22 -2.21
CA GLU A 107 4.83 18.92 -0.92
C GLU A 107 5.14 20.41 -1.11
N ALA A 108 6.16 20.73 -1.92
CA ALA A 108 6.50 22.11 -2.24
C ALA A 108 5.33 22.87 -2.90
N LEU A 109 4.57 22.18 -3.77
CA LEU A 109 3.39 22.76 -4.40
C LEU A 109 2.24 23.00 -3.41
N ARG A 110 2.02 22.08 -2.47
CA ARG A 110 1.01 22.23 -1.39
C ARG A 110 1.35 23.37 -0.46
N ASP A 111 2.62 23.50 -0.07
CA ASP A 111 3.07 24.62 0.75
C ASP A 111 2.88 25.96 0.01
N ALA A 112 3.24 26.02 -1.28
CA ALA A 112 3.07 27.21 -2.10
C ALA A 112 1.59 27.55 -2.37
N SER A 113 0.68 26.57 -2.36
CA SER A 113 -0.75 26.77 -2.53
C SER A 113 -1.50 27.02 -1.21
N ASP A 114 -0.81 27.07 -0.07
CA ASP A 114 -1.45 27.14 1.26
C ASP A 114 -2.44 25.98 1.46
N TYR A 115 -2.04 24.78 1.01
CA TYR A 115 -2.81 23.53 1.04
C TYR A 115 -4.16 23.58 0.29
N LYS A 116 -4.38 24.62 -0.52
CA LYS A 116 -5.53 24.71 -1.43
C LYS A 116 -5.28 23.82 -2.65
N ASP A 117 -6.35 23.54 -3.38
CA ASP A 117 -6.34 22.76 -4.62
C ASP A 117 -6.57 23.66 -5.86
N PRO A 118 -5.57 24.47 -6.27
CA PRO A 118 -5.72 25.36 -7.41
C PRO A 118 -5.53 24.60 -8.73
N ALA A 119 -6.40 24.87 -9.70
CA ALA A 119 -6.23 24.36 -11.07
C ALA A 119 -4.94 24.90 -11.73
N LEU A 120 -4.28 24.07 -12.53
CA LEU A 120 -3.05 24.46 -13.23
C LEU A 120 -3.34 25.51 -14.32
N THR A 121 -2.98 26.76 -14.05
CA THR A 121 -3.15 27.88 -15.00
C THR A 121 -2.04 27.90 -16.07
N THR A 122 -2.28 28.63 -17.17
CA THR A 122 -1.26 28.88 -18.21
C THR A 122 0.01 29.51 -17.64
N ARG A 123 -0.13 30.42 -16.66
CA ARG A 123 0.99 31.07 -15.98
C ARG A 123 1.80 30.07 -15.15
N SER A 124 1.14 29.23 -14.36
CA SER A 124 1.79 28.20 -13.54
C SER A 124 2.52 27.17 -14.41
N ARG A 125 1.94 26.81 -15.56
CA ARG A 125 2.57 25.91 -16.54
C ARG A 125 3.83 26.52 -17.15
N ALA A 126 3.83 27.81 -17.48
CA ALA A 126 5.01 28.50 -18.00
C ALA A 126 6.14 28.57 -16.96
N ALA A 127 5.81 28.86 -15.69
CA ALA A 127 6.79 28.86 -14.60
C ALA A 127 7.44 27.48 -14.39
N LEU A 128 6.63 26.40 -14.40
CA LEU A 128 7.15 25.03 -14.29
C LEU A 128 8.09 24.68 -15.44
N ARG A 129 7.78 25.08 -16.67
CA ARG A 129 8.67 24.86 -17.83
C ARG A 129 10.01 25.59 -17.68
N GLY A 130 9.97 26.83 -17.18
CA GLY A 130 11.17 27.62 -16.89
C GLY A 130 12.12 26.97 -15.89
N LEU A 131 11.60 26.26 -14.87
CA LEU A 131 12.44 25.55 -13.88
C LEU A 131 13.27 24.40 -14.50
N PHE A 132 12.82 23.86 -15.63
CA PHE A 132 13.49 22.75 -16.31
C PHE A 132 14.16 23.14 -17.64
N ASN A 133 14.30 24.45 -17.91
CA ASN A 133 14.81 24.98 -19.18
C ASN A 133 14.12 24.36 -20.42
N LYS A 134 12.79 24.24 -20.36
CA LYS A 134 11.93 23.74 -21.46
C LYS A 134 10.96 24.79 -21.97
#